data_AF-A0ABD0SLG2-F1
#
_entry.id   AF-A0ABD0SLG2-F1
#
_cell.length_a   1.000
_cell.length_b   1.000
_cell.length_c   1.000
_cell.angle_alpha   90.00
_cell.angle_beta   90.00
_cell.angle_gamma   90.00
#
_symmetry.space_group_name_H-M   'P 1'
#
loop_
_entity.id
_entity.type
_entity.pdbx_description
1 polymer ?
#
loop_
_entity_poly.entity_id
_entity_poly.type
_entity_poly.pdbx_seq_one_letter_code
_entity_poly.pdbx_strand_id
1 'polypeptide(L)'
;MNQICAEQEICEQKVQSSDILMETVCKILGIPPTNDAMVLLKAYNDLHSGIAEVNDDISEAFRKKETTVFEFSKSSQPLREYIWDGCTKQPNCWDRAVASLSHSLTHELSVVDKRVLDASSLFTAVKNGDKNNLRKLWQWFLTDPNQLSTVIRNVQAKGMF
;
A
#
# COMPACT_ATOMS: atom_id res chain seq x y z
N MET A 1 25.80 43.65 -6.05
CA MET A 1 26.31 42.83 -7.17
C MET A 1 27.18 41.68 -6.68
N ASN A 2 28.08 41.87 -5.68
CA ASN A 2 28.93 40.79 -5.14
C ASN A 2 28.20 39.68 -4.37
N GLN A 3 27.02 39.97 -3.80
CA GLN A 3 26.29 39.01 -2.95
C GLN A 3 25.56 37.93 -3.76
N ILE A 4 25.07 38.30 -4.96
CA ILE A 4 24.42 37.38 -5.89
C ILE A 4 25.46 36.43 -6.50
N CYS A 5 26.63 36.94 -6.86
CA CYS A 5 27.73 36.10 -7.35
C CYS A 5 28.22 35.12 -6.28
N ALA A 6 28.32 35.54 -5.02
CA ALA A 6 28.72 34.68 -3.91
C ALA A 6 27.67 33.60 -3.59
N GLU A 7 26.37 33.93 -3.61
CA GLU A 7 25.29 32.94 -3.45
C GLU A 7 25.28 31.90 -4.57
N GLN A 8 25.57 32.33 -5.81
CA GLN A 8 25.63 31.45 -6.96
C GLN A 8 26.85 30.50 -6.90
N GLU A 9 28.01 30.99 -6.47
CA GLU A 9 29.23 30.20 -6.30
C GLU A 9 29.08 29.15 -5.18
N ILE A 10 28.37 29.49 -4.10
CA ILE A 10 28.00 28.56 -3.03
C ILE A 10 27.02 27.49 -3.55
N CYS A 11 26.05 27.89 -4.37
CA CYS A 11 25.06 26.97 -4.94
C CYS A 11 25.73 25.99 -5.92
N GLU A 12 26.64 26.48 -6.77
CA GLU A 12 27.42 25.66 -7.72
C GLU A 12 28.36 24.69 -6.99
N GLN A 13 29.03 25.13 -5.91
CA GLN A 13 29.80 24.21 -5.06
C GLN A 13 28.92 23.16 -4.38
N LYS A 14 27.70 23.51 -3.97
CA LYS A 14 26.74 22.56 -3.40
C LYS A 14 26.28 21.54 -4.43
N VAL A 15 26.06 21.95 -5.67
CA VAL A 15 25.69 21.05 -6.78
C VAL A 15 26.86 20.16 -7.19
N GLN A 16 28.10 20.66 -7.13
CA GLN A 16 29.31 19.88 -7.42
C GLN A 16 29.67 18.88 -6.31
N SER A 17 29.25 19.14 -5.06
CA SER A 17 29.54 18.28 -3.90
C SER A 17 28.35 17.41 -3.47
N SER A 18 27.13 17.73 -3.88
CA SER A 18 25.93 16.96 -3.61
C SER A 18 25.75 15.91 -4.70
N ASP A 19 26.13 14.67 -4.38
CA ASP A 19 25.59 13.54 -5.11
C ASP A 19 24.12 13.35 -4.71
N ILE A 20 23.24 14.06 -5.42
CA ILE A 20 21.78 14.03 -5.23
C ILE A 20 21.26 12.59 -5.28
N LEU A 21 21.88 11.71 -6.08
CA LEU A 21 21.50 10.31 -6.14
C LEU A 21 21.83 9.62 -4.82
N MET A 22 23.01 9.85 -4.26
CA MET A 22 23.34 9.28 -2.95
C MET A 22 22.50 9.83 -1.80
N GLU A 23 22.22 11.13 -1.80
CA GLU A 23 21.32 11.70 -0.78
C GLU A 23 19.91 11.10 -0.90
N THR A 24 19.45 10.88 -2.14
CA THR A 24 18.15 10.26 -2.39
C THR A 24 18.15 8.79 -1.96
N VAL A 25 19.19 8.02 -2.28
CA VAL A 25 19.35 6.62 -1.84
C VAL A 25 19.37 6.53 -0.31
N CYS A 26 20.13 7.40 0.37
CA CYS A 26 20.16 7.44 1.83
C CYS A 26 18.77 7.75 2.42
N LYS A 27 18.04 8.70 1.81
CA LYS A 27 16.65 9.01 2.22
C LYS A 27 15.70 7.84 2.04
N ILE A 28 15.78 7.10 0.92
CA ILE A 28 14.94 5.90 0.69
C ILE A 28 15.24 4.84 1.73
N LEU A 29 16.53 4.61 2.01
CA LEU A 29 17.00 3.64 2.99
C LEU A 29 16.78 4.10 4.44
N GLY A 30 16.32 5.33 4.66
CA GLY A 30 16.07 5.89 6.00
C GLY A 30 17.34 6.13 6.82
N ILE A 31 18.49 6.25 6.18
CA ILE A 31 19.80 6.40 6.82
C ILE A 31 20.35 7.83 6.62
N PRO A 32 21.26 8.29 7.51
CA PRO A 32 21.96 9.56 7.32
C PRO A 32 22.74 9.58 6.00
N PRO A 33 22.93 10.76 5.37
CA PRO A 33 23.74 10.89 4.17
C PRO A 33 25.14 10.30 4.39
N THR A 34 25.52 9.34 3.56
CA THR A 34 26.82 8.66 3.62
C THR A 34 27.31 8.31 2.23
N ASN A 35 28.63 8.36 2.06
CA ASN A 35 29.32 7.88 0.85
C ASN A 35 30.01 6.53 1.09
N ASP A 36 29.83 5.93 2.28
CA ASP A 36 30.38 4.62 2.60
C ASP A 36 29.52 3.50 1.98
N ALA A 37 30.09 2.83 0.99
CA ALA A 37 29.47 1.70 0.30
C ALA A 37 29.05 0.55 1.25
N MET A 38 29.79 0.33 2.33
CA MET A 38 29.49 -0.76 3.28
C MET A 38 28.25 -0.46 4.10
N VAL A 39 28.04 0.81 4.48
CA VAL A 39 26.84 1.25 5.19
C VAL A 39 25.60 1.12 4.30
N LEU A 40 25.72 1.47 3.02
CA LEU A 40 24.63 1.35 2.05
C LEU A 40 24.25 -0.10 1.77
N LEU A 41 25.24 -0.97 1.56
CA LEU A 41 25.01 -2.40 1.35
C LEU A 41 24.34 -3.05 2.55
N LYS A 42 24.78 -2.70 3.76
CA LYS A 42 24.16 -3.18 5.00
C LYS A 42 22.70 -2.72 5.09
N ALA A 43 22.43 -1.42 4.94
CA ALA A 43 21.07 -0.89 5.01
C ALA A 43 20.14 -1.50 3.96
N TYR A 44 20.64 -1.76 2.75
CA TYR A 44 19.91 -2.45 1.71
C TYR A 44 19.58 -3.91 2.09
N ASN A 45 20.56 -4.66 2.60
CA ASN A 45 20.35 -6.05 3.03
C ASN A 45 19.39 -6.16 4.22
N ASP A 46 19.49 -5.22 5.17
CA ASP A 46 18.58 -5.13 6.32
C ASP A 46 17.15 -4.83 5.83
N LEU A 47 16.99 -3.89 4.90
CA LEU A 47 15.69 -3.59 4.28
C LEU A 47 15.13 -4.79 3.53
N HIS A 48 15.94 -5.48 2.73
CA HIS A 48 15.52 -6.66 1.97
C HIS A 48 15.08 -7.79 2.91
N SER A 49 15.79 -8.00 4.02
CA SER A 49 15.44 -8.99 5.04
C SER A 49 14.13 -8.63 5.74
N GLY A 50 13.94 -7.36 6.09
CA GLY A 50 12.69 -6.88 6.68
C GLY A 50 11.49 -7.00 5.73
N ILE A 51 11.69 -6.77 4.43
CA ILE A 51 10.65 -6.99 3.41
C ILE A 51 10.25 -8.47 3.36
N ALA A 52 11.22 -9.38 3.40
CA ALA A 52 10.95 -10.81 3.40
C ALA A 52 10.17 -11.24 4.65
N GLU A 53 10.60 -10.78 5.83
CA GLU A 53 9.93 -11.05 7.11
C GLU A 53 8.48 -10.55 7.11
N VAL A 54 8.26 -9.30 6.70
CA VAL A 54 6.89 -8.74 6.61
C VAL A 54 6.02 -9.52 5.62
N ASN A 55 6.59 -9.98 4.51
CA ASN A 55 5.85 -10.77 3.53
C ASN A 55 5.46 -12.14 4.08
N ASP A 56 6.35 -12.77 4.86
CA ASP A 56 6.08 -14.04 5.54
C ASP A 56 5.01 -13.86 6.62
N ASP A 57 5.09 -12.81 7.44
CA ASP A 57 4.09 -12.45 8.45
C ASP A 57 2.70 -12.22 7.83
N ILE A 58 2.65 -11.46 6.73
CA ILE A 58 1.41 -11.20 5.99
C ILE A 58 0.84 -12.53 5.47
N SER A 59 1.67 -13.37 4.86
CA SER A 59 1.27 -14.65 4.30
C SER A 59 0.73 -15.60 5.38
N GLU A 60 1.40 -15.67 6.53
CA GLU A 60 0.95 -16.45 7.68
C GLU A 60 -0.38 -15.92 8.24
N ALA A 61 -0.52 -14.61 8.39
CA ALA A 61 -1.75 -13.98 8.87
C ALA A 61 -2.94 -14.25 7.93
N PHE A 62 -2.73 -14.22 6.61
CA PHE A 62 -3.74 -14.60 5.64
C PHE A 62 -4.09 -16.09 5.75
N ARG A 63 -3.10 -16.99 5.81
CA ARG A 63 -3.35 -18.43 5.98
C ARG A 63 -4.16 -18.72 7.25
N LYS A 64 -3.82 -18.05 8.36
CA LYS A 64 -4.56 -18.18 9.63
C LYS A 64 -6.01 -17.71 9.49
N LYS A 65 -6.24 -16.57 8.83
CA LYS A 65 -7.59 -16.07 8.55
C LYS A 65 -8.38 -17.03 7.67
N GLU A 66 -7.79 -17.58 6.62
CA GLU A 66 -8.43 -18.57 5.75
C GLU A 66 -8.84 -19.82 6.54
N THR A 67 -7.96 -20.34 7.39
CA THR A 67 -8.28 -21.47 8.27
C THR A 67 -9.44 -21.15 9.19
N THR A 68 -9.45 -19.98 9.84
CA THR A 68 -10.56 -19.57 10.70
C THR A 68 -11.87 -19.43 9.93
N VAL A 69 -11.85 -18.85 8.72
CA VAL A 69 -13.04 -18.75 7.86
C VAL A 69 -13.54 -20.13 7.45
N PHE A 70 -12.64 -21.06 7.12
CA PHE A 70 -12.99 -22.43 6.79
C PHE A 70 -13.63 -23.17 7.97
N GLU A 71 -13.04 -23.08 9.16
CA GLU A 71 -13.58 -23.66 10.39
C GLU A 71 -14.93 -23.04 10.77
N PHE A 72 -15.08 -21.73 10.61
CA PHE A 72 -16.35 -21.04 10.80
C PHE A 72 -17.42 -21.51 9.80
N SER A 73 -17.06 -21.66 8.51
CA SER A 73 -17.97 -22.17 7.49
C SER A 73 -18.43 -23.59 7.82
N LYS A 74 -17.53 -24.45 8.30
CA LYS A 74 -17.84 -25.82 8.69
C LYS A 74 -18.72 -25.87 9.94
N SER A 75 -18.41 -25.06 10.96
CA SER A 75 -19.18 -25.03 12.21
C SER A 75 -20.56 -24.37 12.05
N SER A 76 -20.71 -23.43 11.12
CA SER A 76 -21.99 -22.78 10.80
C SER A 76 -22.86 -23.55 9.81
N GLN A 77 -22.37 -24.65 9.22
CA GLN A 77 -23.12 -25.43 8.25
C GLN A 77 -24.48 -25.95 8.78
N PRO A 78 -24.59 -26.56 9.98
CA PRO A 78 -25.88 -27.05 10.48
C PRO A 78 -26.89 -25.91 10.70
N LEU A 79 -26.42 -24.74 11.13
CA LEU A 79 -27.27 -23.56 11.30
C LEU A 79 -27.73 -23.01 9.95
N ARG A 80 -26.87 -23.02 8.93
CA ARG A 80 -27.26 -22.63 7.56
C ARG A 80 -28.30 -23.58 6.99
N GLU A 81 -28.12 -24.88 7.18
CA GLU A 81 -29.09 -25.90 6.77
C GLU A 81 -30.44 -25.72 7.49
N TYR A 82 -30.43 -25.32 8.76
CA TYR A 82 -31.64 -25.01 9.52
C TYR A 82 -32.36 -23.73 9.03
N ILE A 83 -31.60 -22.66 8.78
CA ILE A 83 -32.18 -21.36 8.37
C ILE A 83 -32.68 -21.42 6.92
N TRP A 84 -31.91 -22.02 6.02
CA TRP A 84 -32.18 -22.10 4.57
C TRP A 84 -32.61 -23.51 4.14
N ASP A 85 -33.61 -24.05 4.83
CA ASP A 85 -34.25 -25.34 4.50
C ASP A 85 -35.07 -25.24 3.19
N GLY A 86 -35.11 -26.33 2.42
CA GLY A 86 -36.01 -26.53 1.28
C GLY A 86 -35.43 -26.22 -0.11
N CYS A 87 -36.24 -26.48 -1.14
CA CYS A 87 -35.85 -26.34 -2.55
C CYS A 87 -35.61 -24.89 -3.00
N THR A 88 -36.14 -23.91 -2.26
CA THR A 88 -36.01 -22.48 -2.59
C THR A 88 -34.79 -21.81 -1.97
N LYS A 89 -34.09 -22.47 -1.03
CA LYS A 89 -32.99 -21.88 -0.24
C LYS A 89 -33.35 -20.47 0.25
N GLN A 90 -34.55 -20.28 0.78
CA GLN A 90 -34.98 -19.03 1.39
C GLN A 90 -35.12 -19.22 2.91
N PRO A 91 -34.82 -18.19 3.72
CA PRO A 91 -35.06 -18.25 5.15
C PRO A 91 -36.55 -18.50 5.43
N ASN A 92 -36.86 -19.45 6.30
CA ASN A 92 -38.26 -19.68 6.71
C ASN A 92 -38.79 -18.48 7.52
N CYS A 93 -39.53 -17.60 6.85
CA CYS A 93 -40.04 -16.35 7.44
C CYS A 93 -41.18 -16.55 8.45
N TRP A 94 -41.72 -17.76 8.57
CA TRP A 94 -42.78 -18.11 9.52
C TRP A 94 -42.22 -18.46 10.90
N ASP A 95 -40.96 -18.91 10.98
CA ASP A 95 -40.25 -19.07 12.24
C ASP A 95 -39.70 -17.71 12.69
N ARG A 96 -40.22 -17.21 13.82
CA ARG A 96 -39.80 -15.93 14.40
C ARG A 96 -38.30 -15.91 14.75
N ALA A 97 -37.72 -17.05 15.12
CA ALA A 97 -36.28 -17.14 15.42
C ALA A 97 -35.45 -16.98 14.14
N VAL A 98 -35.84 -17.64 13.05
CA VAL A 98 -35.19 -17.54 11.74
C VAL A 98 -35.31 -16.14 11.15
N ALA A 99 -36.48 -15.50 11.29
CA ALA A 99 -36.69 -14.12 10.85
C ALA A 99 -35.79 -13.11 11.62
N SER A 100 -35.70 -13.25 12.95
CA SER A 100 -34.83 -12.41 13.79
C SER A 100 -33.33 -12.60 13.46
N LEU A 101 -32.90 -13.85 13.26
CA LEU A 101 -31.53 -14.17 12.86
C LEU A 101 -31.19 -13.61 11.47
N SER A 102 -32.11 -13.74 10.50
CA SER A 102 -31.93 -13.22 9.14
C SER A 102 -31.85 -11.69 9.12
N HIS A 103 -32.68 -11.01 9.91
CA HIS A 103 -32.62 -9.55 10.05
C HIS A 103 -31.29 -9.11 10.69
N SER A 104 -30.87 -9.76 11.77
CA SER A 104 -29.60 -9.45 12.45
C SER A 104 -28.39 -9.67 11.54
N LEU A 105 -28.38 -10.77 10.77
CA LEU A 105 -27.34 -11.04 9.78
C LEU A 105 -27.30 -9.95 8.69
N THR A 106 -28.47 -9.51 8.21
CA THR A 106 -28.56 -8.43 7.20
C THR A 106 -27.99 -7.13 7.74
N HIS A 107 -28.29 -6.81 9.01
CA HIS A 107 -27.72 -5.63 9.68
C HIS A 107 -26.19 -5.72 9.78
N GLU A 108 -25.65 -6.83 10.26
CA GLU A 108 -24.20 -7.02 10.37
C GLU A 108 -23.49 -6.99 9.01
N LEU A 109 -24.07 -7.60 7.97
CA LEU A 109 -23.55 -7.50 6.61
C LEU A 109 -23.47 -6.05 6.13
N SER A 110 -24.51 -5.25 6.39
CA SER A 110 -24.51 -3.82 6.03
C SER A 110 -23.43 -3.00 6.76
N VAL A 111 -23.08 -3.39 7.99
CA VAL A 111 -21.98 -2.78 8.75
C VAL A 111 -20.63 -3.16 8.16
N VAL A 112 -20.45 -4.42 7.76
CA VAL A 112 -19.23 -4.89 7.08
C VAL A 112 -19.07 -4.19 5.73
N ASP A 113 -20.14 -4.07 4.94
CA ASP A 113 -20.10 -3.36 3.65
C ASP A 113 -19.64 -1.90 3.82
N LYS A 114 -20.13 -1.19 4.85
CA LYS A 114 -19.66 0.16 5.18
C LYS A 114 -18.17 0.18 5.48
N ARG A 115 -17.66 -0.76 6.29
CA ARG A 115 -16.22 -0.85 6.61
C ARG A 115 -15.36 -1.14 5.37
N VAL A 116 -15.84 -1.99 4.45
CA VAL A 116 -15.17 -2.28 3.19
C VAL A 116 -15.12 -1.03 2.30
N LEU A 117 -16.21 -0.28 2.23
CA LEU A 117 -16.27 0.99 1.52
C LEU A 117 -15.31 2.03 2.14
N ASP A 118 -15.28 2.15 3.46
CA ASP A 118 -14.37 3.05 4.17
C ASP A 118 -12.90 2.68 3.90
N ALA A 119 -12.55 1.40 3.97
CA ALA A 119 -11.21 0.93 3.61
C ALA A 119 -10.84 1.24 2.16
N SER A 120 -11.78 1.01 1.23
CA SER A 120 -11.61 1.35 -0.20
C SER A 120 -11.46 2.86 -0.43
N SER A 121 -12.16 3.67 0.36
CA SER A 121 -12.07 5.13 0.32
C SER A 121 -10.69 5.62 0.79
N LEU A 122 -10.08 4.96 1.79
CA LEU A 122 -8.71 5.25 2.23
C LEU A 122 -7.70 5.02 1.10
N PHE A 123 -7.80 3.91 0.38
CA PHE A 123 -6.94 3.66 -0.80
C PHE A 123 -7.14 4.72 -1.89
N THR A 124 -8.37 5.16 -2.10
CA THR A 124 -8.71 6.21 -3.06
C THR A 124 -8.19 7.58 -2.61
N ALA A 125 -8.27 7.90 -1.32
CA ALA A 125 -7.74 9.12 -0.74
C ALA A 125 -6.20 9.17 -0.84
N VAL A 126 -5.53 8.05 -0.59
CA VAL A 126 -4.07 7.92 -0.77
C VAL A 126 -3.68 8.09 -2.24
N LYS A 127 -4.49 7.57 -3.19
CA LYS A 127 -4.29 7.76 -4.63
C LYS A 127 -4.51 9.21 -5.07
N ASN A 128 -5.53 9.88 -4.53
CA ASN A 128 -5.87 11.28 -4.86
C ASN A 128 -4.96 12.30 -4.14
N GLY A 129 -4.37 11.90 -3.00
CA GLY A 129 -3.37 12.69 -2.27
C GLY A 129 -1.99 12.69 -2.93
N ASP A 130 -1.70 11.74 -3.81
CA ASP A 130 -0.47 11.68 -4.60
C ASP A 130 -0.51 12.65 -5.80
N LYS A 131 -0.58 13.97 -5.50
CA LYS A 131 -0.65 15.05 -6.51
C LYS A 131 0.48 14.99 -7.54
N ASN A 132 1.63 14.48 -7.13
CA ASN A 132 2.83 14.43 -7.97
C ASN A 132 3.04 13.05 -8.62
N ASN A 133 2.11 12.10 -8.44
CA ASN A 133 2.24 10.72 -8.91
C ASN A 133 3.58 10.06 -8.51
N LEU A 134 4.13 10.43 -7.35
CA LEU A 134 5.44 9.95 -6.88
C LEU A 134 5.44 8.44 -6.74
N ARG A 135 4.30 7.82 -6.36
CA ARG A 135 4.17 6.37 -6.30
C ARG A 135 4.34 5.72 -7.68
N LYS A 136 3.79 6.31 -8.74
CA LYS A 136 3.94 5.77 -10.10
C LYS A 136 5.37 5.94 -10.61
N LEU A 137 6.01 7.05 -10.29
CA LEU A 137 7.44 7.27 -10.60
C LEU A 137 8.32 6.23 -9.90
N TRP A 138 8.06 5.93 -8.62
CA TRP A 138 8.76 4.85 -7.90
C TRP A 138 8.45 3.46 -8.44
N GLN A 139 7.19 3.21 -8.80
CA GLN A 139 6.80 1.95 -9.44
C GLN A 139 7.57 1.77 -10.75
N TRP A 140 7.62 2.78 -11.61
CA TRP A 140 8.41 2.75 -12.84
C TRP A 140 9.92 2.64 -12.58
N PHE A 141 10.46 3.32 -11.57
CA PHE A 141 11.86 3.14 -11.19
C PHE A 141 12.20 1.67 -10.87
N LEU A 142 11.30 0.97 -10.17
CA LEU A 142 11.52 -0.40 -9.72
C LEU A 142 11.16 -1.45 -10.78
N THR A 143 10.17 -1.18 -11.65
CA THR A 143 9.65 -2.19 -12.60
C THR A 143 9.93 -1.89 -14.07
N ASP A 144 10.15 -0.62 -14.45
CA ASP A 144 10.42 -0.21 -15.84
C ASP A 144 11.21 1.13 -15.92
N PRO A 145 12.55 1.07 -15.83
CA PRO A 145 13.41 2.25 -15.85
C PRO A 145 13.29 3.08 -17.14
N ASN A 146 12.88 2.45 -18.25
CA ASN A 146 12.73 3.13 -19.54
C ASN A 146 11.50 4.05 -19.53
N GLN A 147 10.39 3.63 -18.93
CA GLN A 147 9.21 4.47 -18.73
C GLN A 147 9.53 5.68 -17.86
N LEU A 148 10.28 5.49 -16.77
CA LEU A 148 10.70 6.59 -15.90
C LEU A 148 11.55 7.61 -16.67
N SER A 149 12.56 7.16 -17.42
CA SER A 149 13.45 8.05 -18.18
C SER A 149 12.71 8.87 -19.25
N THR A 150 11.65 8.29 -19.83
CA THR A 150 10.79 8.95 -20.84
C THR A 150 9.93 10.02 -20.20
N VAL A 151 9.36 9.74 -19.02
CA VAL A 151 8.53 10.69 -18.29
C VAL A 151 9.37 11.85 -17.74
N ILE A 152 10.56 11.59 -17.19
CA ILE A 152 11.48 12.63 -16.72
C ILE A 152 11.90 13.56 -17.87
N ARG A 153 12.26 13.00 -19.04
CA ARG A 153 12.58 13.81 -20.23
C ARG A 153 11.42 14.70 -20.68
N ASN A 154 10.20 14.16 -20.66
CA ASN A 154 9.01 14.92 -21.07
C ASN A 154 8.62 16.02 -20.06
N VAL A 155 8.91 15.84 -18.78
CA VAL A 155 8.68 16.86 -17.74
C VAL A 155 9.74 17.97 -17.83
N GLN A 156 11.02 17.62 -18.03
CA GLN A 156 12.10 18.60 -18.25
C GLN A 156 11.86 19.43 -19.51
N ALA A 157 11.37 18.81 -20.59
CA ALA A 157 11.01 19.53 -21.81
C ALA A 157 9.83 20.52 -21.65
N LYS A 158 8.94 20.27 -20.67
CA LYS A 158 7.80 21.16 -20.36
C LYS A 158 8.14 22.30 -19.37
N GLY A 159 9.26 22.20 -18.64
CA GLY A 159 9.73 23.26 -17.74
C GLY A 159 10.56 24.37 -18.40
N MET A 160 10.72 24.32 -19.73
CA MET A 160 11.44 25.33 -20.53
C MET A 160 10.51 26.32 -21.26
N PHE A 161 9.29 26.56 -20.75
CA PHE A 161 8.39 27.63 -21.18
C PHE A 161 7.82 28.38 -19.98
#